data_AF-A0AAE2C907-F1
#
_entry.id   AF-A0AAE2C907-F1
#
_cell.length_a   1.000
_cell.length_b   1.000
_cell.length_c   1.000
_cell.angle_alpha   90.00
_cell.angle_beta   90.00
_cell.angle_gamma   90.00
#
_symmetry.space_group_name_H-M   'P 1'
#
loop_
_entity.id
_entity.type
_entity.pdbx_description
1 polymer ?
#
loop_
_entity_poly.entity_id
_entity_poly.type
_entity_poly.pdbx_seq_one_letter_code
_entity_poly.pdbx_strand_id
1 'polypeptide(L)'
;MCRDTLVWHTARNGLFSVRSAYNLAQQIDENNSAKSSSGGGPSHWDFIWKARVPNRVKNFCWKICKEAVPVTNNLVKRRVLIEDLCSVCKMNGETLRHAFLECPYTRFLWALSDLP
;
A
#
# COMPACT_ATOMS: atom_id res chain seq x y z
N MET A 1 40.99 32.29 11.75
CA MET A 1 40.40 30.96 11.49
C MET A 1 38.99 31.17 10.98
N CYS A 2 38.73 30.86 9.71
CA CYS A 2 37.36 30.85 9.18
C CYS A 2 36.56 29.77 9.91
N ARG A 3 35.36 30.12 10.38
CA ARG A 3 34.43 29.17 10.98
C ARG A 3 33.43 28.75 9.92
N ASP A 4 33.35 27.47 9.66
CA ASP A 4 32.29 26.93 8.82
C ASP A 4 30.95 27.04 9.56
N THR A 5 29.91 27.42 8.83
CA THR A 5 28.55 27.57 9.34
C THR A 5 27.60 26.71 8.52
N LEU A 6 26.69 26.01 9.21
CA LEU A 6 25.60 25.28 8.55
C LEU A 6 24.60 26.27 7.97
N VAL A 7 24.33 26.16 6.67
CA VAL A 7 23.40 27.03 5.93
C VAL A 7 22.29 26.18 5.31
N TRP A 8 21.05 26.57 5.57
CA TRP A 8 19.89 25.94 4.96
C TRP A 8 19.68 26.49 3.54
N HIS A 9 20.18 25.75 2.54
CA HIS A 9 20.27 26.22 1.15
C HIS A 9 18.94 26.63 0.49
N THR A 10 17.80 26.12 0.96
CA THR A 10 16.49 26.46 0.36
C THR A 10 15.90 27.77 0.88
N ALA A 11 16.44 28.34 1.95
CA ALA A 11 16.05 29.65 2.43
C ALA A 11 17.07 30.70 2.02
N ARG A 12 16.60 31.83 1.45
CA ARG A 12 17.48 32.93 0.99
C ARG A 12 18.32 33.55 2.11
N ASN A 13 17.85 33.48 3.35
CA ASN A 13 18.56 33.94 4.54
C ASN A 13 19.47 32.87 5.16
N GLY A 14 19.52 31.67 4.59
CA GLY A 14 20.32 30.55 5.09
C GLY A 14 19.82 29.92 6.38
N LEU A 15 18.68 30.38 6.93
CA LEU A 15 18.14 29.88 8.19
C LEU A 15 17.14 28.74 7.96
N PHE A 16 17.18 27.75 8.85
CA PHE A 16 16.23 26.66 8.83
C PHE A 16 14.84 27.14 9.27
N SER A 17 13.79 26.66 8.60
CA SER A 17 12.42 26.78 9.06
C SER A 17 11.62 25.53 8.68
N VAL A 18 10.63 25.18 9.50
CA VAL A 18 9.73 24.04 9.20
C VAL A 18 9.03 24.25 7.85
N ARG A 19 8.67 25.50 7.52
CA ARG A 19 8.02 25.86 6.25
C ARG A 19 8.92 25.60 5.04
N SER A 20 10.19 26.02 5.08
CA SER A 20 11.14 25.79 3.98
C SER A 20 11.52 24.32 3.82
N ALA A 21 11.61 23.59 4.93
CA ALA A 21 11.81 22.13 4.92
C ALA A 21 10.60 21.39 4.32
N TYR A 22 9.39 21.76 4.71
CA TYR A 22 8.16 21.15 4.21
C TYR A 22 7.95 21.42 2.71
N ASN A 23 8.19 22.65 2.27
CA ASN A 23 8.12 22.99 0.85
C ASN A 23 9.14 22.20 0.00
N LEU A 24 10.36 22.00 0.52
CA LEU A 24 11.36 21.18 -0.16
C LEU A 24 10.91 19.72 -0.24
N ALA A 25 10.33 19.17 0.83
CA ALA A 25 9.80 17.81 0.84
C ALA A 25 8.69 17.63 -0.21
N GLN A 26 7.77 18.59 -0.32
CA GLN A 26 6.73 18.57 -1.36
C GLN A 26 7.31 18.60 -2.78
N GLN A 27 8.32 19.45 -3.03
CA GLN A 27 8.97 19.50 -4.35
C GLN A 27 9.71 18.20 -4.70
N ILE A 28 10.35 17.56 -3.71
CA ILE A 28 11.00 16.26 -3.88
C ILE A 28 9.96 15.18 -4.20
N ASP A 29 8.82 15.18 -3.51
CA ASP A 29 7.72 14.24 -3.77
C ASP A 29 7.09 14.47 -5.14
N GLU A 30 6.89 15.71 -5.57
CA GLU A 30 6.42 16.05 -6.92
C GLU A 30 7.40 15.60 -8.00
N ASN A 31 8.71 15.71 -7.76
CA ASN A 31 9.73 15.34 -8.72
C ASN A 31 9.97 13.81 -8.77
N ASN A 32 9.79 13.12 -7.64
CA ASN A 32 9.90 11.65 -7.53
C ASN A 32 8.62 10.92 -7.93
N SER A 33 7.48 11.61 -7.88
CA SER A 33 6.25 11.14 -8.48
C SER A 33 6.45 11.17 -9.99
N ALA A 34 6.90 10.04 -10.56
CA ALA A 34 6.85 9.80 -12.00
C ALA A 34 5.51 10.36 -12.49
N LYS A 35 5.58 11.36 -13.39
CA LYS A 35 4.42 12.10 -13.93
C LYS A 35 3.36 11.11 -14.42
N SER A 36 2.54 10.61 -13.51
CA SER A 36 1.23 10.08 -13.83
C SER A 36 0.50 11.35 -14.17
N SER A 37 0.44 11.64 -15.46
CA SER A 37 -0.33 12.72 -16.04
C SER A 37 -1.65 12.79 -15.29
N SER A 38 -1.78 13.77 -14.40
CA SER A 38 -3.04 14.20 -13.81
C SER A 38 -3.83 14.93 -14.89
N GLY A 39 -4.08 14.25 -16.01
CA GLY A 39 -5.35 14.43 -16.69
C GLY A 39 -6.42 14.00 -15.68
N GLY A 40 -7.48 14.79 -15.54
CA GLY A 40 -8.59 14.56 -14.61
C GLY A 40 -9.40 13.29 -14.90
N GLY A 41 -8.73 12.15 -15.03
CA GLY A 41 -9.33 10.83 -15.06
C GLY A 41 -9.61 10.34 -13.64
N PRO A 42 -10.52 9.36 -13.49
CA PRO A 42 -10.80 8.75 -12.19
C PRO A 42 -9.49 8.26 -11.54
N SER A 43 -9.28 8.57 -10.26
CA SER A 43 -8.20 7.93 -9.50
C SER A 43 -8.33 6.42 -9.65
N HIS A 44 -7.21 5.70 -9.74
CA HIS A 44 -7.21 4.24 -9.83
C HIS A 44 -7.97 3.58 -8.67
N TRP A 45 -8.25 4.33 -7.60
CA TRP A 45 -8.96 3.90 -6.40
C TRP A 45 -10.44 4.29 -6.34
N ASP A 46 -10.94 5.03 -7.34
CA ASP A 46 -12.32 5.52 -7.37
C ASP A 46 -13.33 4.38 -7.24
N PHE A 47 -13.05 3.24 -7.87
CA PHE A 47 -13.94 2.07 -7.78
C PHE A 47 -14.08 1.56 -6.33
N ILE A 48 -13.02 1.62 -5.53
CA ILE A 48 -13.04 1.21 -4.12
C ILE A 48 -13.80 2.25 -3.29
N TRP A 49 -13.48 3.53 -3.47
CA TRP A 49 -13.98 4.58 -2.60
C TRP A 49 -15.43 4.97 -2.92
N LYS A 50 -15.88 4.83 -4.17
CA LYS A 50 -17.27 5.04 -4.60
C LYS A 50 -18.19 3.85 -4.32
N ALA A 51 -17.65 2.67 -3.96
CA ALA A 51 -18.46 1.50 -3.62
C ALA A 51 -19.41 1.79 -2.44
N ARG A 52 -20.66 1.32 -2.52
CA ARG A 52 -21.67 1.44 -1.46
C ARG A 52 -21.51 0.32 -0.41
N VAL A 53 -20.35 0.26 0.22
CA VAL A 53 -20.02 -0.73 1.25
C VAL A 53 -19.42 -0.02 2.48
N PRO A 54 -19.44 -0.65 3.67
CA PRO A 54 -18.79 -0.09 4.85
C PRO A 54 -17.31 0.22 4.61
N ASN A 55 -16.79 1.28 5.24
CA ASN A 55 -15.39 1.69 5.09
C ASN A 55 -14.38 0.58 5.46
N ARG A 56 -14.74 -0.35 6.34
CA ARG A 56 -13.91 -1.51 6.67
C ARG A 56 -13.67 -2.40 5.45
N VAL A 57 -14.69 -2.61 4.60
CA VAL A 57 -14.58 -3.38 3.35
C VAL A 57 -13.73 -2.62 2.34
N LYS A 58 -13.94 -1.30 2.18
CA LYS A 58 -13.13 -0.45 1.30
C LYS A 58 -11.64 -0.53 1.63
N ASN A 59 -11.31 -0.37 2.91
CA ASN A 59 -9.93 -0.48 3.39
C ASN A 59 -9.35 -1.88 3.14
N PHE A 60 -10.15 -2.92 3.30
CA PHE A 60 -9.72 -4.28 3.03
C PHE A 60 -9.42 -4.51 1.54
N CYS A 61 -10.31 -4.07 0.64
CA CYS A 61 -10.07 -4.12 -0.81
C CYS A 61 -8.81 -3.34 -1.20
N TRP A 62 -8.61 -2.14 -0.65
CA TRP A 62 -7.40 -1.36 -0.89
C TRP A 62 -6.14 -2.11 -0.44
N LYS A 63 -6.17 -2.75 0.73
CA LYS A 63 -5.07 -3.60 1.20
C LYS A 63 -4.80 -4.79 0.29
N ILE A 64 -5.84 -5.44 -0.24
CA ILE A 64 -5.69 -6.54 -1.21
C ILE A 64 -4.99 -6.05 -2.47
N CYS A 65 -5.48 -4.96 -3.08
CA CYS A 65 -4.89 -4.39 -4.29
C CYS A 65 -3.44 -3.93 -4.11
N LYS A 66 -3.03 -3.59 -2.88
CA LYS A 66 -1.66 -3.20 -2.54
C LYS A 66 -0.78 -4.36 -2.06
N GLU A 67 -1.24 -5.61 -2.14
CA GLU A 67 -0.56 -6.79 -1.56
C GLU A 67 -0.14 -6.56 -0.08
N ALA A 68 -0.97 -5.84 0.66
CA ALA A 68 -0.74 -5.45 2.05
C ALA A 68 -1.40 -6.39 3.07
N VAL A 69 -2.12 -7.40 2.59
CA VAL A 69 -2.72 -8.45 3.43
C VAL A 69 -1.64 -9.46 3.84
N PRO A 70 -1.65 -9.95 5.10
CA PRO A 70 -0.63 -10.84 5.63
C PRO A 70 -0.82 -12.31 5.18
N VAL A 71 -0.85 -12.55 3.87
CA VAL A 71 -0.74 -13.91 3.33
C VAL A 71 0.73 -14.36 3.36
N THR A 72 1.00 -15.66 3.55
CA THR A 72 2.38 -16.16 3.73
C THR A 72 3.30 -15.77 2.58
N ASN A 73 2.81 -15.79 1.34
CA ASN A 73 3.60 -15.36 0.18
C ASN A 73 4.07 -13.90 0.31
N ASN A 74 3.21 -12.99 0.78
CA ASN A 74 3.57 -11.59 1.00
C ASN A 74 4.56 -11.41 2.16
N LEU A 75 4.45 -12.25 3.19
CA LEU A 75 5.38 -12.24 4.32
C LEU A 75 6.76 -12.76 3.91
N VAL A 76 6.82 -13.84 3.12
CA VAL A 76 8.06 -14.37 2.53
C VAL A 76 8.72 -13.36 1.59
N LYS A 77 7.94 -12.69 0.73
CA LYS A 77 8.43 -11.56 -0.09
C LYS A 77 9.06 -10.45 0.76
N ARG A 78 8.55 -10.22 1.97
CA ARG A 78 9.07 -9.26 2.96
C ARG A 78 10.17 -9.83 3.85
N ARG A 79 10.77 -10.97 3.48
CA ARG A 79 11.87 -11.64 4.18
C ARG A 79 11.53 -12.11 5.60
N VAL A 80 10.25 -12.32 5.89
CA VAL A 80 9.83 -12.97 7.15
C VAL A 80 10.09 -14.46 7.03
N LEU A 81 10.81 -15.04 8.00
CA LEU A 81 11.17 -16.45 8.02
C LEU A 81 9.97 -17.30 8.48
N ILE A 82 9.12 -17.65 7.52
CA ILE A 82 7.99 -18.56 7.72
C ILE A 82 7.90 -19.53 6.55
N GLU A 83 7.22 -20.65 6.77
CA GLU A 83 6.88 -21.58 5.69
C GLU A 83 5.80 -20.98 4.80
N ASP A 84 5.97 -21.06 3.48
CA ASP A 84 4.94 -20.65 2.52
C ASP A 84 3.87 -21.72 2.39
N LEU A 85 3.05 -21.85 3.44
CA LEU A 85 1.92 -22.76 3.52
C LEU A 85 0.70 -22.01 4.04
N CYS A 86 -0.44 -22.26 3.42
CA CYS A 86 -1.71 -21.71 3.85
C CYS A 86 -1.96 -21.96 5.34
N SER A 87 -2.21 -20.88 6.07
CA SER A 87 -2.55 -20.90 7.49
C SER A 87 -3.77 -21.75 7.82
N VAL A 88 -4.68 -21.95 6.86
CA VAL A 88 -5.93 -22.69 7.01
C VAL A 88 -5.80 -24.14 6.52
N CYS A 89 -5.51 -24.36 5.23
CA CYS A 89 -5.51 -25.71 4.67
C CYS A 89 -4.16 -26.44 4.82
N LYS A 90 -3.06 -25.72 5.05
CA LYS A 90 -1.70 -26.29 5.19
C LYS A 90 -1.20 -27.11 4.00
N MET A 91 -1.82 -26.99 2.82
CA MET A 91 -1.48 -27.80 1.64
C MET A 91 -0.61 -27.07 0.61
N ASN A 92 -0.99 -25.83 0.25
CA ASN A 92 -0.33 -25.05 -0.80
C ASN A 92 0.12 -23.70 -0.24
N GLY A 93 1.01 -23.00 -0.97
CA GLY A 93 1.43 -21.64 -0.61
C GLY A 93 0.28 -20.64 -0.56
N GLU A 94 0.29 -19.75 0.44
CA GLU A 94 -0.79 -18.79 0.67
C GLU A 94 -0.59 -17.54 -0.20
N THR A 95 -1.15 -17.57 -1.41
CA THR A 95 -1.35 -16.37 -2.23
C THR A 95 -2.70 -15.72 -1.91
N LEU A 96 -2.93 -14.48 -2.35
CA LEU A 96 -4.27 -13.86 -2.26
C LEU A 96 -5.33 -14.73 -2.94
N ARG A 97 -5.02 -15.26 -4.13
CA ARG A 97 -5.91 -16.14 -4.88
C ARG A 97 -6.21 -17.43 -4.11
N HIS A 98 -5.19 -18.02 -3.49
CA HIS A 98 -5.39 -19.19 -2.65
C HIS A 98 -6.27 -18.87 -1.43
N ALA A 99 -5.94 -17.83 -0.68
CA ALA A 99 -6.68 -17.44 0.52
C ALA A 99 -8.16 -17.14 0.24
N PHE A 100 -8.46 -16.48 -0.88
CA PHE A 100 -9.82 -16.03 -1.19
C PHE A 100 -10.63 -16.96 -2.11
N LEU A 101 -10.01 -17.81 -2.93
CA LEU A 101 -10.73 -18.55 -3.99
C LEU A 101 -10.38 -20.04 -4.08
N GLU A 102 -9.13 -20.43 -3.85
CA GLU A 102 -8.69 -21.81 -4.15
C GLU A 102 -8.55 -22.69 -2.92
N CYS A 103 -8.36 -22.10 -1.73
CA CYS A 103 -8.28 -22.83 -0.48
C CYS A 103 -9.55 -23.68 -0.32
N PRO A 104 -9.44 -25.00 -0.06
CA PRO A 104 -10.60 -25.89 0.09
C PRO A 104 -11.63 -25.36 1.09
N TYR A 105 -11.14 -24.78 2.20
CA TYR A 105 -11.99 -24.16 3.21
C TYR A 105 -12.73 -22.94 2.66
N THR A 106 -12.03 -22.05 1.96
CA THR A 106 -12.66 -20.86 1.37
C THR A 106 -13.66 -21.24 0.27
N ARG A 107 -13.34 -22.24 -0.58
CA ARG A 107 -14.29 -22.77 -1.57
C ARG A 107 -15.57 -23.31 -0.92
N PHE A 108 -15.43 -24.01 0.20
CA PHE A 108 -16.56 -24.48 0.98
C PHE A 108 -17.40 -23.30 1.52
N LEU A 109 -16.77 -22.26 2.05
CA LEU A 109 -17.48 -21.06 2.50
C LEU A 109 -18.24 -20.35 1.37
N TRP A 110 -17.65 -20.24 0.17
CA TRP A 110 -18.34 -19.69 -1.01
C TRP A 110 -19.53 -20.55 -1.43
N ALA A 111 -19.38 -21.87 -1.41
CA ALA A 111 -20.48 -22.78 -1.73
C ALA A 111 -21.64 -22.70 -0.72
N LEU A 112 -21.36 -22.29 0.52
CA LEU A 112 -22.37 -22.03 1.55
C LEU A 112 -22.95 -20.61 1.51
N SER A 113 -22.29 -19.68 0.84
CA SER A 113 -22.76 -18.31 0.80
C SER A 113 -23.93 -18.18 -0.17
N ASP A 114 -24.99 -17.47 0.24
CA ASP A 114 -26.12 -17.12 -0.63
C ASP A 114 -25.78 -16.00 -1.65
N LEU A 115 -24.48 -15.84 -1.95
CA LEU A 115 -24.00 -14.90 -2.95
C LEU A 115 -24.06 -15.60 -4.31
N PRO A 116 -24.68 -14.98 -5.33
CA PRO A 116 -24.81 -15.56 -6.67
C PRO A 116 -23.45 -15.81 -7.33
#